data_AF-A0A353DG13-F1
#
_entry.id   AF-A0A353DG13-F1
#
_cell.length_a   1.000
_cell.length_b   1.000
_cell.length_c   1.000
_cell.angle_alpha   90.00
_cell.angle_beta   90.00
_cell.angle_gamma   90.00
#
_symmetry.space_group_name_H-M   'P 1'
#
loop_
_entity.id
_entity.type
_entity.pdbx_description
1 polymer ?
#
loop_
_entity_poly.entity_id
_entity_poly.type
_entity_poly.pdbx_seq_one_letter_code
_entity_poly.pdbx_strand_id
1 'polypeptide(L)'
;MKVLLLIVFPLPLFGQGGIIQVPPKQPVPQEVMLSAQKATQTLINKSVRGDYRALVEKENPGWSKIASRGRFPDIKSYQAHSIQLLKKMVAEGFIFQAAVAQEAMVGHEVNYKSGGYKDWMVFVPTVNDYAVMDREVQPARLRKLRSRRFQIAIASKAALEVKGQEAWTFVSGAGITGIQLRQLYPFLPKNEKLLGFPPIETAERK
;
A
#
# COMPACT_ATOMS: atom_id res chain seq x y z
N MET A 1 30.40 -55.09 -30.82
CA MET A 1 30.34 -53.81 -31.54
C MET A 1 29.67 -52.77 -30.67
N LYS A 2 30.36 -51.66 -30.38
CA LYS A 2 29.91 -50.51 -29.59
C LYS A 2 29.01 -49.62 -30.44
N VAL A 3 27.90 -49.13 -29.89
CA VAL A 3 27.13 -48.03 -30.48
C VAL A 3 27.28 -46.81 -29.56
N LEU A 4 27.78 -45.74 -30.16
CA LEU A 4 28.25 -44.51 -29.55
C LEU A 4 27.07 -43.56 -29.26
N LEU A 5 27.08 -42.92 -28.09
CA LEU A 5 26.20 -41.81 -27.72
C LEU A 5 26.31 -40.65 -28.71
N LEU A 6 25.16 -40.06 -29.08
CA LEU A 6 25.08 -38.69 -29.56
C LEU A 6 24.09 -37.92 -28.68
N ILE A 7 24.68 -37.14 -27.77
CA ILE A 7 23.99 -36.13 -26.96
C ILE A 7 23.67 -34.96 -27.87
N VAL A 8 22.40 -34.76 -28.19
CA VAL A 8 21.93 -33.58 -28.92
C VAL A 8 21.59 -32.50 -27.89
N PHE A 9 22.48 -31.52 -27.76
CA PHE A 9 22.17 -30.24 -27.12
C PHE A 9 21.37 -29.37 -28.10
N PRO A 10 20.17 -28.87 -27.75
CA PRO A 10 19.61 -27.75 -28.47
C PRO A 10 20.26 -26.44 -27.97
N LEU A 11 20.99 -25.78 -28.88
CA LEU A 11 21.46 -24.40 -28.75
C LEU A 11 20.26 -23.44 -28.58
N PRO A 12 20.41 -22.33 -27.83
CA PRO A 12 19.34 -21.37 -27.64
C PRO A 12 19.07 -20.59 -28.94
N LEU A 13 17.82 -20.70 -29.43
CA LEU A 13 17.29 -19.85 -30.49
C LEU A 13 17.17 -18.40 -29.97
N PHE A 14 18.13 -17.56 -30.33
CA PHE A 14 17.97 -16.10 -30.24
C PHE A 14 17.15 -15.62 -31.45
N GLY A 15 15.93 -15.15 -31.19
CA GLY A 15 15.10 -14.54 -32.24
C GLY A 15 13.81 -13.93 -31.71
N GLN A 16 13.74 -12.60 -31.80
CA GLN A 16 12.54 -11.74 -31.91
C GLN A 16 11.73 -11.41 -30.64
N GLY A 17 11.77 -10.11 -30.29
CA GLY A 17 10.72 -9.42 -29.53
C GLY A 17 10.45 -9.97 -28.13
N GLY A 18 11.37 -9.74 -27.20
CA GLY A 18 11.19 -10.11 -25.80
C GLY A 18 9.93 -9.49 -25.20
N ILE A 19 8.82 -10.23 -25.25
CA ILE A 19 7.80 -10.17 -24.21
C ILE A 19 8.61 -10.40 -22.93
N ILE A 20 8.80 -9.37 -22.11
CA ILE A 20 9.39 -9.57 -20.78
C ILE A 20 8.47 -10.59 -20.11
N GLN A 21 8.93 -11.84 -20.07
CA GLN A 21 8.20 -12.94 -19.46
C GLN A 21 8.26 -12.66 -17.97
N VAL A 22 7.23 -11.96 -17.48
CA VAL A 22 7.10 -11.61 -16.07
C VAL A 22 7.09 -12.94 -15.31
N PRO A 23 8.08 -13.21 -14.44
CA PRO A 23 8.13 -14.51 -13.79
C PRO A 23 6.87 -14.74 -12.96
N PRO A 24 6.45 -16.01 -12.85
CA PRO A 24 5.25 -16.36 -12.11
C PRO A 24 5.35 -15.80 -10.69
N LYS A 25 4.31 -15.07 -10.29
CA LYS A 25 4.19 -14.54 -8.94
C LYS A 25 3.89 -15.68 -7.99
N GLN A 26 4.61 -15.74 -6.89
CA GLN A 26 4.27 -16.62 -5.79
C GLN A 26 3.19 -15.97 -4.91
N PRO A 27 2.32 -16.77 -4.29
CA PRO A 27 1.43 -16.26 -3.27
C PRO A 27 2.27 -15.65 -2.14
N VAL A 28 1.84 -14.48 -1.64
CA VAL A 28 2.50 -13.86 -0.50
C VAL A 28 2.29 -14.74 0.74
N PRO A 29 3.35 -15.09 1.49
CA PRO A 29 3.23 -15.94 2.68
C PRO A 29 2.30 -15.34 3.75
N GLN A 30 1.56 -16.19 4.46
CA GLN A 30 0.61 -15.74 5.49
C GLN A 30 1.31 -14.95 6.62
N GLU A 31 2.54 -15.31 6.98
CA GLU A 31 3.34 -14.57 7.96
C GLU A 31 3.64 -13.13 7.54
N VAL A 32 3.86 -12.90 6.23
CA VAL A 32 4.07 -11.56 5.66
C VAL A 32 2.77 -10.77 5.73
N MET A 33 1.63 -11.39 5.42
CA MET A 33 0.31 -10.76 5.53
C MET A 33 0.00 -10.34 6.98
N LEU A 34 0.26 -11.23 7.94
CA LEU A 34 0.06 -10.96 9.37
C LEU A 34 1.00 -9.87 9.88
N SER A 35 2.26 -9.85 9.42
CA SER A 35 3.22 -8.79 9.75
C SER A 35 2.76 -7.42 9.21
N ALA A 36 2.32 -7.37 7.96
CA ALA A 36 1.76 -6.17 7.34
C ALA A 36 0.54 -5.67 8.10
N GLN A 37 -0.40 -6.55 8.45
CA GLN A 37 -1.58 -6.20 9.25
C GLN A 37 -1.20 -5.58 10.60
N LYS A 38 -0.27 -6.21 11.33
CA LYS A 38 0.23 -5.70 12.62
C LYS A 38 0.87 -4.32 12.47
N ALA A 39 1.70 -4.13 11.45
CA ALA A 39 2.35 -2.85 11.18
C ALA A 39 1.34 -1.75 10.82
N THR A 40 0.33 -2.09 10.01
CA THR A 40 -0.79 -1.18 9.72
C THR A 40 -1.57 -0.83 10.98
N GLN A 41 -1.86 -1.79 11.87
CA GLN A 41 -2.54 -1.49 13.14
C GLN A 41 -1.72 -0.54 14.01
N THR A 42 -0.40 -0.73 14.10
CA THR A 42 0.51 0.17 14.81
C THR A 42 0.45 1.58 14.23
N LEU A 43 0.50 1.70 12.91
CA LEU A 43 0.43 2.99 12.20
C LEU A 43 -0.89 3.73 12.48
N ILE A 44 -2.04 3.07 12.33
CA ILE A 44 -3.35 3.70 12.52
C ILE A 44 -3.61 4.04 14.00
N ASN A 45 -3.10 3.24 14.95
CA ASN A 45 -3.19 3.56 16.37
C ASN A 45 -2.50 4.90 16.70
N LYS A 46 -1.36 5.20 16.08
CA LYS A 46 -0.68 6.49 16.21
C LYS A 46 -1.54 7.62 15.66
N SER A 47 -2.13 7.43 14.48
CA SER A 47 -3.03 8.42 13.87
C SER A 47 -4.27 8.73 14.72
N VAL A 48 -4.91 7.70 15.30
CA VAL A 48 -6.09 7.88 16.16
C VAL A 48 -5.74 8.70 17.41
N ARG A 49 -4.50 8.58 17.90
CA ARG A 49 -3.97 9.37 19.03
C ARG A 49 -3.48 10.76 18.63
N GLY A 50 -3.66 11.18 17.38
CA GLY A 50 -3.26 12.49 16.88
C GLY A 50 -1.80 12.60 16.44
N ASP A 51 -1.03 11.50 16.45
CA ASP A 51 0.32 11.47 15.90
C ASP A 51 0.28 11.29 14.37
N TYR A 52 -0.13 12.36 13.69
CA TYR A 52 -0.19 12.43 12.23
C TYR A 52 1.20 12.46 11.58
N ARG A 53 2.24 12.81 12.35
CA ARG A 53 3.61 12.82 11.86
C ARG A 53 4.07 11.41 11.54
N ALA A 54 3.75 10.44 12.40
CA ALA A 54 4.06 9.04 12.15
C ALA A 54 3.47 8.48 10.85
N LEU A 55 2.29 8.96 10.41
CA LEU A 55 1.70 8.57 9.13
C LEU A 55 2.59 8.99 7.95
N VAL A 56 3.07 10.22 8.02
CA VAL A 56 3.81 10.86 6.93
C VAL A 56 5.26 10.38 6.89
N GLU A 57 5.88 10.12 8.04
CA GLU A 57 7.23 9.57 8.12
C GLU A 57 7.32 8.12 7.63
N LYS A 58 6.24 7.35 7.77
CA LYS A 58 6.16 5.96 7.27
C LYS A 58 5.59 5.86 5.86
N GLU A 59 5.29 6.97 5.19
CA GLU A 59 4.83 6.96 3.82
C GLU A 59 5.92 6.39 2.89
N ASN A 60 5.52 5.60 1.89
CA ASN A 60 6.46 5.02 0.95
C ASN A 60 7.17 6.14 0.16
N PRO A 61 8.52 6.19 0.16
CA PRO A 61 9.26 7.31 -0.44
C PRO A 61 9.11 7.39 -1.96
N GLY A 62 8.93 6.23 -2.63
CA GLY A 62 8.60 6.19 -4.05
C GLY A 62 7.26 6.85 -4.33
N TRP A 63 6.28 6.62 -3.45
CA TRP A 63 4.96 7.22 -3.55
C TRP A 63 5.01 8.71 -3.25
N SER A 64 5.68 9.12 -2.17
CA SER A 64 5.82 10.54 -1.84
C SER A 64 6.45 11.33 -2.99
N LYS A 65 7.43 10.75 -3.70
CA LYS A 65 8.02 11.37 -4.90
C LYS A 65 7.02 11.54 -6.05
N ILE A 66 6.14 10.57 -6.26
CA ILE A 66 5.09 10.64 -7.28
C ILE A 66 4.01 11.65 -6.87
N ALA A 67 3.56 11.58 -5.62
CA ALA A 67 2.52 12.45 -5.07
C ALA A 67 2.96 13.92 -4.98
N SER A 68 4.25 14.19 -4.74
CA SER A 68 4.77 15.56 -4.65
C SER A 68 5.06 16.21 -6.00
N ARG A 69 5.27 15.41 -7.05
CA ARG A 69 5.75 15.87 -8.37
C ARG A 69 4.83 16.95 -8.96
N GLY A 70 5.44 18.08 -9.33
CA GLY A 70 4.76 19.20 -10.00
C GLY A 70 3.84 20.03 -9.10
N ARG A 71 3.71 19.68 -7.80
CA ARG A 71 2.86 20.39 -6.83
C ARG A 71 3.64 20.97 -5.65
N PHE A 72 4.77 20.34 -5.31
CA PHE A 72 5.61 20.74 -4.20
C PHE A 72 7.08 20.81 -4.64
N PRO A 73 7.89 21.71 -4.05
CA PRO A 73 9.31 21.83 -4.39
C PRO A 73 10.10 20.57 -4.01
N ASP A 74 9.71 19.91 -2.93
CA ASP A 74 10.33 18.67 -2.47
C ASP A 74 9.36 17.79 -1.65
N ILE A 75 9.81 16.58 -1.30
CA ILE A 75 9.04 15.62 -0.51
C ILE A 75 8.74 16.18 0.89
N LYS A 76 9.67 16.89 1.52
CA LYS A 76 9.49 17.44 2.88
C LYS A 76 8.34 18.46 2.93
N SER A 77 8.21 19.28 1.90
CA SER A 77 7.15 20.28 1.77
C SER A 77 5.78 19.62 1.57
N TYR A 78 5.71 18.58 0.75
CA TYR A 78 4.51 17.75 0.60
C TYR A 78 4.11 17.06 1.93
N GLN A 79 5.08 16.51 2.65
CA GLN A 79 4.89 15.88 3.94
C GLN A 79 4.39 16.89 5.00
N ALA A 80 5.01 18.07 5.07
CA ALA A 80 4.59 19.14 5.98
C ALA A 80 3.17 19.63 5.66
N HIS A 81 2.85 19.80 4.38
CA HIS A 81 1.50 20.15 3.95
C HIS A 81 0.46 19.09 4.36
N SER A 82 0.79 17.81 4.20
CA SER A 82 -0.09 16.70 4.58
C SER A 82 -0.40 16.70 6.08
N ILE A 83 0.59 16.98 6.93
CA ILE A 83 0.39 17.13 8.38
C ILE A 83 -0.51 18.33 8.68
N GLN A 84 -0.29 19.47 8.03
CA GLN A 84 -1.11 20.66 8.21
C GLN A 84 -2.56 20.44 7.81
N LEU A 85 -2.80 19.73 6.70
CA LEU A 85 -4.14 19.38 6.25
C LEU A 85 -4.88 18.53 7.30
N LEU A 86 -4.22 17.50 7.85
CA LEU A 86 -4.82 16.66 8.89
C LEU A 86 -5.14 17.47 10.15
N LYS A 87 -4.25 18.35 10.59
CA LYS A 87 -4.50 19.25 11.72
C LYS A 87 -5.67 20.20 11.47
N LYS A 88 -5.79 20.73 10.25
CA LYS A 88 -6.90 21.59 9.85
C LYS A 88 -8.22 20.85 9.89
N MET A 89 -8.29 19.61 9.37
CA MET A 89 -9.49 18.79 9.44
C MET A 89 -9.96 18.58 10.89
N VAL A 90 -9.03 18.32 11.81
CA VAL A 90 -9.35 18.16 13.24
C VAL A 90 -9.88 19.46 13.84
N ALA A 91 -9.22 20.59 13.55
CA ALA A 91 -9.67 21.91 14.01
C ALA A 91 -11.06 22.28 13.48
N GLU A 92 -11.42 21.80 12.29
CA GLU A 92 -12.73 22.01 11.67
C GLU A 92 -13.82 21.05 12.20
N GLY A 93 -13.48 20.13 13.10
CA GLY A 93 -14.43 19.25 13.78
C GLY A 93 -14.43 17.81 13.28
N PHE A 94 -13.38 17.38 12.58
CA PHE A 94 -13.14 15.96 12.29
C PHE A 94 -12.52 15.26 13.50
N ILE A 95 -13.16 14.20 13.98
CA ILE A 95 -12.73 13.45 15.17
C ILE A 95 -12.49 12.00 14.78
N PHE A 96 -11.23 11.55 14.81
CA PHE A 96 -10.90 10.13 14.68
C PHE A 96 -11.26 9.41 15.98
N GLN A 97 -12.14 8.40 15.92
CA GLN A 97 -12.62 7.69 17.11
C GLN A 97 -11.92 6.34 17.28
N ALA A 98 -11.88 5.54 16.22
CA ALA A 98 -11.25 4.23 16.22
C ALA A 98 -10.83 3.82 14.82
N ALA A 99 -9.80 2.98 14.72
CA ALA A 99 -9.36 2.40 13.46
C ALA A 99 -8.85 0.98 13.71
N VAL A 100 -9.29 0.03 12.89
CA VAL A 100 -8.91 -1.39 13.00
C VAL A 100 -8.45 -1.91 11.65
N ALA A 101 -7.24 -2.46 11.60
CA ALA A 101 -6.72 -3.23 10.49
C ALA A 101 -7.36 -4.63 10.50
N GLN A 102 -8.03 -4.96 9.40
CA GLN A 102 -8.62 -6.27 9.18
C GLN A 102 -7.57 -7.24 8.63
N GLU A 103 -7.94 -8.52 8.58
CA GLU A 103 -7.10 -9.55 7.96
C GLU A 103 -6.78 -9.20 6.49
N ALA A 104 -5.50 -9.31 6.13
CA ALA A 104 -5.03 -9.05 4.79
C ALA A 104 -5.09 -10.33 3.94
N MET A 105 -5.92 -10.31 2.91
CA MET A 105 -6.15 -11.47 2.03
C MET A 105 -5.46 -11.35 0.67
N VAL A 106 -4.95 -10.15 0.34
CA VAL A 106 -4.42 -9.83 -0.98
C VAL A 106 -3.04 -9.22 -0.84
N GLY A 107 -2.10 -9.76 -1.61
CA GLY A 107 -0.74 -9.27 -1.68
C GLY A 107 -0.07 -9.69 -2.98
N HIS A 108 1.00 -8.98 -3.31
CA HIS A 108 1.76 -9.14 -4.54
C HIS A 108 3.24 -9.07 -4.26
N GLU A 109 4.00 -9.85 -4.99
CA GLU A 109 5.40 -9.59 -5.22
C GLU A 109 5.58 -8.41 -6.18
N VAL A 110 6.44 -7.45 -5.82
CA VAL A 110 6.71 -6.25 -6.61
C VAL A 110 8.21 -5.95 -6.68
N ASN A 111 8.57 -4.87 -7.40
CA ASN A 111 9.96 -4.44 -7.59
C ASN A 111 10.85 -5.55 -8.21
N TYR A 112 10.49 -5.98 -9.43
CA TYR A 112 11.26 -6.99 -10.16
C TYR A 112 12.61 -6.43 -10.61
N LYS A 113 13.70 -7.00 -10.09
CA LYS A 113 15.08 -6.60 -10.39
C LYS A 113 16.01 -7.83 -10.43
N SER A 114 16.90 -7.87 -11.41
CA SER A 114 17.94 -8.90 -11.54
C SER A 114 17.42 -10.33 -11.38
N GLY A 115 16.31 -10.66 -12.06
CA GLY A 115 15.77 -12.02 -12.06
C GLY A 115 14.76 -12.35 -10.94
N GLY A 116 14.39 -11.40 -10.07
CA GLY A 116 13.42 -11.68 -9.00
C GLY A 116 12.75 -10.45 -8.39
N TYR A 117 11.60 -10.67 -7.75
CA TYR A 117 10.90 -9.65 -6.97
C TYR A 117 11.56 -9.40 -5.63
N LYS A 118 11.82 -8.12 -5.32
CA LYS A 118 12.58 -7.72 -4.14
C LYS A 118 11.72 -7.23 -2.98
N ASP A 119 10.45 -6.92 -3.24
CA ASP A 119 9.55 -6.34 -2.26
C ASP A 119 8.23 -7.12 -2.16
N TRP A 120 7.67 -7.10 -0.96
CA TRP A 120 6.30 -7.48 -0.69
C TRP A 120 5.40 -6.25 -0.71
N MET A 121 4.23 -6.37 -1.33
CA MET A 121 3.14 -5.39 -1.27
C MET A 121 1.88 -6.09 -0.77
N VAL A 122 1.31 -5.62 0.33
CA VAL A 122 0.12 -6.21 0.96
C VAL A 122 -0.98 -5.17 1.06
N PHE A 123 -2.20 -5.54 0.66
CA PHE A 123 -3.39 -4.71 0.84
C PHE A 123 -4.05 -5.08 2.16
N VAL A 124 -3.99 -4.16 3.12
CA VAL A 124 -4.54 -4.35 4.47
C VAL A 124 -5.83 -3.55 4.59
N PRO A 125 -7.01 -4.19 4.60
CA PRO A 125 -8.27 -3.48 4.77
C PRO A 125 -8.35 -2.83 6.16
N THR A 126 -9.02 -1.69 6.26
CA THR A 126 -9.19 -0.95 7.51
C THR A 126 -10.65 -0.55 7.70
N VAL A 127 -11.11 -0.56 8.93
CA VAL A 127 -12.40 0.00 9.34
C VAL A 127 -12.11 1.18 10.25
N ASN A 128 -12.53 2.37 9.84
CA ASN A 128 -12.28 3.62 10.57
C ASN A 128 -13.61 4.23 10.98
N ASP A 129 -13.76 4.46 12.28
CA ASP A 129 -14.86 5.21 12.87
C ASP A 129 -14.38 6.63 13.15
N TYR A 130 -15.15 7.60 12.66
CA TYR A 130 -14.88 9.02 12.85
C TYR A 130 -16.17 9.79 12.99
N ALA A 131 -16.09 10.98 13.58
CA ALA A 131 -17.19 11.91 13.65
C ALA A 131 -16.84 13.21 12.93
N VAL A 132 -17.81 13.83 12.30
CA VAL A 132 -17.66 15.12 11.62
C VAL A 132 -18.73 16.06 12.14
N MET A 133 -18.31 17.27 12.53
CA MET A 133 -19.25 18.32 12.85
C MET A 133 -19.90 18.83 11.55
N ASP A 134 -21.18 18.50 11.36
CA ASP A 134 -21.98 19.00 10.25
C ASP A 134 -22.52 20.38 10.62
N ARG A 135 -21.96 21.40 9.97
CA ARG A 135 -22.33 22.81 10.16
C ARG A 135 -23.33 23.30 9.12
N GLU A 136 -23.70 22.46 8.14
CA GLU A 136 -24.68 22.80 7.12
C GLU A 136 -26.12 22.66 7.64
N VAL A 137 -26.31 21.88 8.70
CA VAL A 137 -27.58 21.73 9.43
C VAL A 137 -27.64 22.63 10.67
N GLN A 138 -28.84 23.11 11.02
CA GLN A 138 -29.08 23.98 12.18
C GLN A 138 -30.08 23.33 13.17
N PRO A 139 -29.69 23.09 14.44
CA PRO A 139 -28.37 23.30 15.02
C PRO A 139 -27.32 22.35 14.42
N ALA A 140 -26.05 22.79 14.43
CA ALA A 140 -24.93 21.95 13.97
C ALA A 140 -24.95 20.60 14.69
N ARG A 141 -24.71 19.52 13.95
CA ARG A 141 -24.84 18.16 14.46
C ARG A 141 -23.58 17.36 14.23
N LEU A 142 -23.18 16.60 15.25
CA LEU A 142 -22.12 15.61 15.10
C LEU A 142 -22.64 14.37 14.37
N ARG A 143 -22.10 14.09 13.18
CA ARG A 143 -22.40 12.88 12.39
C ARG A 143 -21.33 11.84 12.64
N LYS A 144 -21.74 10.64 13.07
CA LYS A 144 -20.85 9.49 13.25
C LYS A 144 -20.81 8.69 11.95
N LEU A 145 -19.62 8.42 11.46
CA LEU A 145 -19.37 7.77 10.19
C LEU A 145 -18.48 6.55 10.41
N ARG A 146 -18.73 5.51 9.63
CA ARG A 146 -17.86 4.35 9.49
C ARG A 146 -17.40 4.26 8.05
N SER A 147 -16.09 4.16 7.85
CA SER A 147 -15.52 3.89 6.54
C SER A 147 -14.79 2.55 6.52
N ARG A 148 -14.97 1.82 5.42
CA ARG A 148 -14.10 0.71 5.02
C ARG A 148 -13.12 1.25 3.99
N ARG A 149 -11.83 1.11 4.26
CA ARG A 149 -10.71 1.57 3.41
C ARG A 149 -9.64 0.49 3.41
N PHE A 150 -8.45 0.81 2.95
CA PHE A 150 -7.28 -0.04 3.11
C PHE A 150 -5.99 0.80 3.13
N GLN A 151 -4.93 0.20 3.63
CA GLN A 151 -3.56 0.67 3.48
C GLN A 151 -2.79 -0.32 2.61
N ILE A 152 -1.85 0.17 1.81
CA ILE A 152 -0.92 -0.67 1.06
C ILE A 152 0.38 -0.68 1.84
N ALA A 153 0.69 -1.81 2.49
CA ALA A 153 1.93 -2.00 3.22
C ALA A 153 3.00 -2.57 2.29
N ILE A 154 4.18 -1.95 2.27
CA ILE A 154 5.28 -2.30 1.37
C ILE A 154 6.57 -2.45 2.19
N ALA A 155 7.27 -3.56 2.02
CA ALA A 155 8.59 -3.79 2.60
C ALA A 155 9.49 -4.59 1.64
N SER A 156 10.79 -4.36 1.71
CA SER A 156 11.74 -5.23 1.00
C SER A 156 11.83 -6.58 1.71
N LYS A 157 12.01 -7.65 0.94
CA LYS A 157 12.16 -9.02 1.48
C LYS A 157 13.34 -9.10 2.46
N ALA A 158 14.48 -8.54 2.06
CA ALA A 158 15.68 -8.49 2.88
C ALA A 158 15.47 -7.76 4.21
N ALA A 159 14.66 -6.70 4.26
CA ALA A 159 14.42 -5.97 5.49
C ALA A 159 13.47 -6.71 6.46
N LEU A 160 12.61 -7.61 5.97
CA LEU A 160 11.77 -8.46 6.83
C LEU A 160 12.55 -9.63 7.45
N GLU A 161 13.67 -10.04 6.86
CA GLU A 161 14.54 -11.09 7.42
C GLU A 161 15.34 -10.59 8.64
N VAL A 162 15.52 -9.27 8.78
CA VAL A 162 16.22 -8.67 9.92
C VAL A 162 15.28 -8.63 11.13
N LYS A 163 15.52 -9.53 12.09
CA LYS A 163 14.74 -9.62 13.32
C LYS A 163 14.75 -8.28 14.08
N GLY A 164 13.56 -7.81 14.47
CA GLY A 164 13.38 -6.60 15.27
C GLY A 164 13.30 -5.29 14.48
N GLN A 165 13.45 -5.32 13.15
CA GLN A 165 13.35 -4.12 12.32
C GLN A 165 11.92 -3.96 11.76
N GLU A 166 11.26 -2.85 12.11
CA GLU A 166 9.98 -2.46 11.49
C GLU A 166 10.25 -1.82 10.11
N ALA A 167 10.21 -2.63 9.06
CA ALA A 167 10.59 -2.23 7.70
C ALA A 167 9.43 -1.73 6.81
N TRP A 168 8.20 -1.76 7.33
CA TRP A 168 7.01 -1.42 6.55
C TRP A 168 6.90 0.07 6.27
N THR A 169 6.67 0.40 5.01
CA THR A 169 6.23 1.71 4.52
C THR A 169 4.82 1.59 3.96
N PHE A 170 4.11 2.71 3.86
CA PHE A 170 2.68 2.69 3.55
C PHE A 170 2.31 3.63 2.42
N VAL A 171 1.29 3.22 1.66
CA VAL A 171 0.55 4.10 0.76
C VAL A 171 -0.91 4.03 1.16
N SER A 172 -1.55 5.19 1.32
CA SER A 172 -2.98 5.24 1.60
C SER A 172 -3.77 4.68 0.42
N GLY A 173 -4.65 3.71 0.69
CA GLY A 173 -5.58 3.18 -0.31
C GLY A 173 -6.70 4.15 -0.68
N ALA A 174 -6.81 5.29 0.01
CA ALA A 174 -7.85 6.28 -0.27
C ALA A 174 -7.63 6.95 -1.63
N GLY A 175 -8.41 6.52 -2.63
CA GLY A 175 -8.41 7.12 -3.97
C GLY A 175 -7.21 6.75 -4.85
N ILE A 176 -6.42 5.74 -4.46
CA ILE A 176 -5.36 5.21 -5.33
C ILE A 176 -5.97 4.32 -6.43
N THR A 177 -5.48 4.49 -7.65
CA THR A 177 -5.86 3.69 -8.81
C THR A 177 -4.80 2.66 -9.16
N GLY A 178 -5.17 1.60 -9.88
CA GLY A 178 -4.18 0.65 -10.41
C GLY A 178 -3.14 1.30 -11.33
N ILE A 179 -3.50 2.39 -12.03
CA ILE A 179 -2.58 3.16 -12.89
C ILE A 179 -1.51 3.84 -12.04
N GLN A 180 -1.90 4.54 -10.98
CA GLN A 180 -0.97 5.20 -10.06
C GLN A 180 -0.05 4.19 -9.37
N LEU A 181 -0.60 3.06 -8.95
CA LEU A 181 0.20 2.00 -8.34
C LEU A 181 1.20 1.37 -9.33
N ARG A 182 0.87 1.32 -10.62
CA ARG A 182 1.81 0.90 -11.68
C ARG A 182 2.92 1.91 -11.98
N GLN A 183 2.76 3.17 -11.62
CA GLN A 183 3.87 4.13 -11.68
C GLN A 183 4.97 3.78 -10.65
N LEU A 184 4.58 3.19 -9.52
CA LEU A 184 5.52 2.61 -8.54
C LEU A 184 6.04 1.26 -9.02
N TYR A 185 5.13 0.39 -9.46
CA TYR A 185 5.41 -1.01 -9.78
C TYR A 185 4.86 -1.40 -11.15
N PRO A 186 5.60 -1.16 -12.24
CA PRO A 186 5.12 -1.33 -13.62
C PRO A 186 4.63 -2.73 -13.98
N PHE A 187 5.12 -3.77 -13.28
CA PHE A 187 4.79 -5.18 -13.52
C PHE A 187 3.51 -5.65 -12.81
N LEU A 188 2.77 -4.75 -12.16
CA LEU A 188 1.47 -5.09 -11.60
C LEU A 188 0.44 -5.40 -12.70
N PRO A 189 -0.56 -6.27 -12.44
CA PRO A 189 -1.55 -6.66 -13.43
C PRO A 189 -2.26 -5.44 -14.04
N LYS A 190 -2.41 -5.43 -15.37
CA LYS A 190 -3.14 -4.35 -16.08
C LYS A 190 -4.63 -4.37 -15.78
N ASN A 191 -5.21 -5.55 -15.59
CA ASN A 191 -6.59 -5.70 -15.16
C ASN A 191 -6.69 -5.40 -13.66
N GLU A 192 -7.47 -4.38 -13.31
CA GLU A 192 -7.66 -3.92 -11.94
C GLU A 192 -8.35 -4.95 -11.05
N LYS A 193 -9.22 -5.81 -11.61
CA LYS A 193 -9.81 -6.92 -10.87
C LYS A 193 -8.75 -7.90 -10.36
N LEU A 194 -7.63 -8.05 -11.07
CA LEU A 194 -6.52 -8.91 -10.67
C LEU A 194 -5.60 -8.26 -9.62
N LEU A 195 -5.73 -6.95 -9.37
CA LEU A 195 -5.06 -6.33 -8.23
C LEU A 195 -5.72 -6.77 -6.92
N GLY A 196 -7.04 -6.98 -6.92
CA GLY A 196 -7.78 -7.38 -5.72
C GLY A 196 -7.84 -6.27 -4.68
N PHE A 197 -8.09 -5.02 -5.09
CA PHE A 197 -8.27 -3.92 -4.13
C PHE A 197 -9.42 -4.24 -3.16
N PRO A 198 -9.21 -4.05 -1.85
CA PRO A 198 -10.30 -4.14 -0.88
C PRO A 198 -11.40 -3.11 -1.19
N PRO A 199 -12.67 -3.42 -0.88
CA PRO A 199 -13.76 -2.51 -1.12
C PRO A 199 -13.61 -1.22 -0.31
N ILE A 200 -14.04 -0.11 -0.91
CA ILE A 200 -14.08 1.20 -0.28
C ILE A 200 -15.53 1.60 -0.06
N GLU A 201 -15.91 1.83 1.19
CA GLU A 201 -17.28 2.17 1.57
C GLU A 201 -17.26 3.23 2.67
N THR A 202 -18.32 4.04 2.74
CA THR A 202 -18.52 4.99 3.83
C THR A 202 -20.01 5.10 4.09
N ALA A 203 -20.41 4.95 5.35
CA ALA A 203 -21.81 4.97 5.76
C ALA A 203 -21.95 5.68 7.11
N GLU A 204 -23.14 6.21 7.37
CA GLU A 204 -23.50 6.69 8.71
C GLU A 204 -23.57 5.53 9.70
N ARG A 205 -23.00 5.77 10.88
CA ARG A 205 -23.06 4.83 11.99
C ARG A 205 -24.27 5.22 12.85
N LYS A 206 -25.32 4.40 12.76
CA LYS A 206 -26.50 4.48 13.63
C LYS A 206 -26.12 4.24 15.09
#